data_AF-T0M0H6-F1
#
_entry.id   AF-T0M0H6-F1
#
_cell.length_a   1.000
_cell.length_b   1.000
_cell.length_c   1.000
_cell.angle_alpha   90.00
_cell.angle_beta   90.00
_cell.angle_gamma   90.00
#
_symmetry.space_group_name_H-M   'P 1'
#
loop_
_entity.id
_entity.type
_entity.pdbx_description
1 polymer ?
#
loop_
_entity_poly.entity_id
_entity_poly.type
_entity_poly.pdbx_seq_one_letter_code
_entity_poly.pdbx_strand_id
1 'polypeptide(L)'
;MKCINCGRELTDPESVRREIGPVCLSHVRSEEKKQKILPEERILTPDMGGEIADLIFRTSGKSFLCIGGSSEHEEHVGAWYGYPHSGGLADSSGRRWWAYQKCTISNYETAWWKVEKRIQKLRMVEV
;
A
#
# COMPACT_ATOMS: atom_id res chain seq x y z
N MET A 1 26.69 -24.41 -5.12
CA MET A 1 26.10 -23.73 -6.31
C MET A 1 25.56 -22.37 -5.86
N LYS A 2 25.69 -21.28 -6.63
CA LYS A 2 25.14 -19.97 -6.22
C LYS A 2 23.74 -19.79 -6.79
N CYS A 3 22.79 -19.33 -5.98
CA CYS A 3 21.46 -18.97 -6.46
C CYS A 3 21.57 -17.78 -7.44
N ILE A 4 21.06 -17.92 -8.66
CA ILE A 4 21.19 -16.88 -9.70
C ILE A 4 20.44 -15.59 -9.34
N ASN A 5 19.43 -15.67 -8.47
CA ASN A 5 18.59 -14.53 -8.09
C ASN A 5 19.07 -13.79 -6.83
N CYS A 6 19.70 -14.48 -5.87
CA CYS A 6 20.12 -13.83 -4.62
C CYS A 6 21.62 -13.97 -4.31
N GLY A 7 22.39 -14.66 -5.16
CA GLY A 7 23.84 -14.80 -5.04
C GLY A 7 24.34 -15.68 -3.88
N ARG A 8 23.43 -16.20 -3.04
CA ARG A 8 23.79 -17.03 -1.88
C ARG A 8 24.36 -18.37 -2.32
N GLU A 9 25.37 -18.82 -1.58
CA GLU A 9 25.98 -20.14 -1.76
C GLU A 9 25.11 -21.23 -1.13
N LEU A 10 24.61 -22.14 -1.97
CA LEU A 10 23.89 -23.35 -1.59
C LEU A 10 24.94 -24.44 -1.33
N THR A 11 25.09 -24.82 -0.07
CA THR A 11 26.17 -25.69 0.42
C THR A 11 25.72 -27.08 0.85
N ASP A 12 24.41 -27.32 1.07
CA ASP A 12 23.92 -28.65 1.47
C ASP A 12 22.95 -29.27 0.45
N PRO A 13 22.95 -30.62 0.29
CA PRO A 13 22.15 -31.31 -0.73
C PRO A 13 20.62 -31.22 -0.50
N GLU A 14 20.18 -31.01 0.74
CA GLU A 14 18.75 -30.78 1.03
C GLU A 14 18.30 -29.39 0.58
N SER A 15 19.14 -28.36 0.70
CA SER A 15 18.88 -27.02 0.15
C SER A 15 18.77 -27.03 -1.37
N VAL A 16 19.52 -27.89 -2.05
CA VAL A 16 19.40 -28.08 -3.51
C VAL A 16 18.11 -28.82 -3.89
N ARG A 17 17.57 -29.68 -3.01
CA ARG A 17 16.34 -30.46 -3.24
C ARG A 17 15.05 -29.76 -2.78
N ARG A 18 15.11 -28.85 -1.79
CA ARG A 18 13.95 -28.08 -1.28
C ARG A 18 13.60 -26.85 -2.11
N GLU A 19 14.50 -26.39 -2.99
CA GLU A 19 14.12 -25.42 -4.01
C GLU A 19 13.27 -26.12 -5.07
N ILE A 20 12.03 -25.64 -5.28
CA ILE A 20 11.15 -26.09 -6.36
C ILE A 20 11.75 -25.56 -7.67
N GLY A 21 12.76 -26.26 -8.21
CA GLY A 21 13.53 -25.74 -9.34
C GLY A 21 14.21 -24.39 -9.03
N PRO A 22 14.53 -23.54 -10.03
CA PRO A 22 15.45 -22.39 -9.91
C PRO A 22 14.91 -21.19 -9.09
N VAL A 23 13.85 -21.37 -8.32
CA VAL A 23 13.17 -20.29 -7.59
C VAL A 23 13.43 -20.42 -6.09
N CYS A 24 14.15 -19.45 -5.55
CA CYS A 24 14.45 -19.38 -4.13
C CYS A 24 13.16 -19.23 -3.30
N LEU A 25 13.01 -20.05 -2.26
CA LEU A 25 11.85 -20.08 -1.36
C LEU A 25 11.55 -18.71 -0.68
N SER A 26 12.57 -17.87 -0.54
CA SER A 26 12.41 -16.48 -0.06
C SER A 26 11.70 -15.57 -1.07
N HIS A 27 11.86 -15.83 -2.38
CA HIS A 27 11.16 -15.14 -3.44
C HIS A 27 9.70 -15.60 -3.52
N VAL A 28 9.44 -16.90 -3.38
CA VAL A 28 8.07 -17.43 -3.28
C VAL A 28 7.33 -16.80 -2.10
N ARG A 29 7.96 -16.73 -0.91
CA ARG A 29 7.39 -16.00 0.25
C ARG A 29 7.21 -14.49 0.00
N SER A 30 8.00 -13.90 -0.90
CA SER A 30 7.86 -12.48 -1.28
C SER A 30 6.73 -12.26 -2.28
N GLU A 31 6.51 -13.21 -3.20
CA GLU A 31 5.40 -13.22 -4.16
C GLU A 31 4.07 -13.60 -3.50
N GLU A 32 4.07 -14.56 -2.57
CA GLU A 32 2.93 -14.84 -1.69
C GLU A 32 2.64 -13.65 -0.75
N LYS A 33 3.65 -12.89 -0.34
CA LYS A 33 3.46 -11.58 0.32
C LYS A 33 2.91 -10.50 -0.62
N LYS A 34 3.15 -10.60 -1.92
CA LYS A 34 2.61 -9.67 -2.95
C LYS A 34 1.17 -10.03 -3.31
N GLN A 35 0.78 -11.30 -3.22
CA GLN A 35 -0.63 -11.70 -3.16
C GLN A 35 -1.18 -11.58 -1.73
N LYS A 36 -0.99 -10.42 -1.10
CA LYS A 36 -1.81 -10.05 0.05
C LYS A 36 -3.22 -9.75 -0.48
N ILE A 37 -4.05 -10.79 -0.57
CA ILE A 37 -5.49 -10.57 -0.48
C ILE A 37 -5.70 -10.02 0.93
N LEU A 38 -5.76 -8.69 1.04
CA LEU A 38 -6.03 -8.02 2.30
C LEU A 38 -7.43 -8.48 2.73
N PRO A 39 -7.56 -9.21 3.85
CA PRO A 39 -8.86 -9.70 4.28
C PRO A 39 -9.79 -8.49 4.43
N GLU A 40 -10.93 -8.54 3.75
CA GLU A 40 -11.96 -7.51 3.80
C GLU A 40 -11.55 -6.12 3.26
N GLU A 41 -10.62 -6.06 2.30
CA GLU A 41 -10.41 -4.83 1.51
C GLU A 41 -11.75 -4.36 0.93
N ARG A 42 -12.07 -3.08 1.13
CA ARG A 42 -13.22 -2.43 0.53
C ARG A 42 -12.96 -0.98 0.21
N ILE A 43 -13.82 -0.41 -0.61
CA ILE A 43 -13.89 1.04 -0.80
C ILE A 43 -14.49 1.64 0.48
N LEU A 44 -13.80 2.63 1.02
CA LEU A 44 -14.25 3.42 2.16
C LEU A 44 -15.14 4.55 1.68
N THR A 45 -16.25 4.75 2.37
CA THR A 45 -17.32 5.66 1.95
C THR A 45 -17.72 6.60 3.07
N PRO A 46 -18.27 7.80 2.77
CA PRO A 46 -18.64 8.78 3.80
C PRO A 46 -19.68 8.28 4.81
N ASP A 47 -20.57 7.36 4.43
CA ASP A 47 -21.59 6.77 5.30
C ASP A 47 -21.02 5.92 6.43
N MET A 48 -19.75 5.49 6.34
CA MET A 48 -19.05 4.87 7.46
C MET A 48 -18.92 5.82 8.66
N GLY A 49 -18.93 7.14 8.43
CA GLY A 49 -18.84 8.15 9.48
C GLY A 49 -17.48 8.19 10.19
N GLY A 50 -17.41 8.93 11.29
CA GLY A 50 -16.19 9.06 12.09
C GLY A 50 -15.01 9.67 11.32
N GLU A 51 -13.80 9.22 11.65
CA GLU A 51 -12.56 9.70 11.03
C GLU A 51 -12.47 9.35 9.53
N ILE A 52 -13.23 8.35 9.07
CA ILE A 52 -13.31 7.96 7.65
C ILE A 52 -14.04 9.03 6.83
N ALA A 53 -15.21 9.47 7.31
CA ALA A 53 -15.96 10.55 6.65
C ALA A 53 -15.13 11.85 6.63
N ASP A 54 -14.46 12.18 7.74
CA ASP A 54 -13.58 13.33 7.84
C ASP A 54 -12.41 13.27 6.85
N LEU A 55 -11.74 12.12 6.73
CA LEU A 55 -10.67 11.93 5.75
C LEU A 55 -11.17 12.19 4.33
N ILE A 56 -12.27 11.55 3.94
CA ILE A 56 -12.83 11.65 2.58
C ILE A 56 -13.21 13.10 2.29
N PHE A 57 -13.94 13.76 3.21
CA PHE A 57 -14.34 15.15 3.03
C PHE A 57 -13.14 16.10 2.92
N ARG A 58 -12.13 15.94 3.79
CA ARG A 58 -10.93 16.81 3.79
C ARG A 58 -10.03 16.59 2.60
N THR A 59 -10.08 15.44 1.93
CA THR A 59 -9.16 15.10 0.83
C THR A 59 -9.83 15.08 -0.54
N SER A 60 -11.17 15.06 -0.60
CA SER A 60 -11.93 15.09 -1.85
C SER A 60 -11.56 16.30 -2.72
N GLY A 61 -11.38 16.05 -4.02
CA GLY A 61 -11.04 17.06 -5.02
C GLY A 61 -9.62 17.63 -4.91
N LYS A 62 -8.78 17.08 -4.02
CA LYS A 62 -7.38 17.51 -3.88
C LYS A 62 -6.45 16.60 -4.68
N SER A 63 -5.26 17.11 -4.98
CA SER A 63 -4.16 16.31 -5.51
C SER A 63 -3.10 16.02 -4.45
N PHE A 64 -2.39 14.92 -4.60
CA PHE A 64 -1.23 14.55 -3.79
C PHE A 64 -0.08 14.11 -4.68
N LEU A 65 1.15 14.25 -4.19
CA LEU A 65 2.32 13.72 -4.89
C LEU A 65 2.40 12.20 -4.67
N CYS A 66 2.27 11.43 -5.73
CA CYS A 66 2.57 10.00 -5.70
C CYS A 66 4.09 9.80 -5.85
N ILE A 67 4.66 9.01 -4.95
CA ILE A 67 6.09 8.64 -4.93
C ILE A 67 6.12 7.12 -4.91
N GLY A 68 5.75 6.52 -6.03
CA GLY A 68 5.59 5.09 -6.20
C GLY A 68 6.35 4.62 -7.44
N GLY A 69 7.22 3.62 -7.28
CA GLY A 69 8.10 3.17 -8.37
C GLY A 69 9.29 4.11 -8.60
N SER A 70 9.64 4.31 -9.88
CA SER A 70 10.81 5.09 -10.32
C SER A 70 10.51 6.55 -10.71
N SER A 71 9.29 7.05 -10.49
CA SER A 71 8.92 8.42 -10.84
C SER A 71 7.98 9.06 -9.79
N GLU A 72 8.10 10.39 -9.66
CA GLU A 72 7.19 11.23 -8.90
C GLU A 72 6.19 11.87 -9.87
N HIS A 73 4.91 11.89 -9.49
CA HIS A 73 3.87 12.56 -10.26
C HIS A 73 2.73 13.03 -9.37
N GLU A 74 2.03 14.06 -9.80
CA GLU A 74 0.81 14.51 -9.15
C GLU A 74 -0.36 13.59 -9.52
N GLU A 75 -1.19 13.29 -8.53
CA GLU A 75 -2.38 12.46 -8.70
C GLU A 75 -3.55 13.01 -7.89
N HIS A 76 -4.76 12.93 -8.45
CA HIS A 76 -5.97 13.31 -7.73
C HIS A 76 -6.35 12.24 -6.71
N VAL A 77 -6.80 12.68 -5.53
CA VAL A 77 -7.37 11.80 -4.53
C VAL A 77 -8.67 11.22 -5.09
N GLY A 78 -8.64 9.91 -5.37
CA GLY A 78 -9.78 9.14 -5.83
C GLY A 78 -10.47 8.40 -4.69
N ALA A 79 -11.02 7.23 -4.99
CA ALA A 79 -11.63 6.37 -3.99
C ALA A 79 -10.61 5.94 -2.93
N TRP A 80 -10.99 6.05 -1.67
CA TRP A 80 -10.21 5.50 -0.57
C TRP A 80 -10.47 4.00 -0.45
N TYR A 81 -9.41 3.23 -0.32
CA TYR A 81 -9.48 1.79 -0.02
C TYR A 81 -9.08 1.57 1.43
N GLY A 82 -9.59 0.51 2.04
CA GLY A 82 -9.13 0.13 3.36
C GLY A 82 -9.49 -1.29 3.76
N TYR A 83 -8.77 -1.77 4.77
CA TYR A 83 -9.00 -3.04 5.42
C TYR A 83 -8.95 -2.85 6.94
N PRO A 84 -9.57 -3.74 7.75
CA PRO A 84 -9.56 -3.63 9.20
C PRO A 84 -8.14 -3.63 9.76
N HIS A 85 -7.81 -2.64 10.62
CA HIS A 85 -6.48 -2.52 11.20
C HIS A 85 -6.49 -1.69 12.48
N SER A 86 -5.79 -2.15 13.53
CA SER A 86 -5.76 -1.49 14.84
C SER A 86 -5.15 -0.08 14.81
N GLY A 87 -4.16 0.16 13.95
CA GLY A 87 -3.56 1.48 13.72
C GLY A 87 -4.31 2.36 12.73
N GLY A 88 -5.51 1.97 12.31
CA GLY A 88 -6.32 2.67 11.30
C GLY A 88 -7.13 3.85 11.85
N LEU A 89 -7.92 4.45 10.98
CA LEU A 89 -8.92 5.49 11.30
C LEU A 89 -10.22 4.82 11.76
N ALA A 90 -10.86 5.35 12.79
CA ALA A 90 -12.12 4.82 13.31
C ALA A 90 -13.32 5.29 12.47
N ASP A 91 -14.23 4.36 12.16
CA ASP A 91 -15.57 4.69 11.66
C ASP A 91 -16.52 5.03 12.82
N SER A 92 -17.78 5.38 12.49
CA SER A 92 -18.80 5.74 13.49
C SER A 92 -19.16 4.61 14.47
N SER A 93 -18.87 3.35 14.12
CA SER A 93 -19.05 2.18 15.00
C SER A 93 -17.84 1.89 15.88
N GLY A 94 -16.75 2.66 15.74
CA GLY A 94 -15.48 2.45 16.44
C GLY A 94 -14.58 1.38 15.80
N ARG A 95 -14.97 0.81 14.66
CA ARG A 95 -14.13 -0.12 13.90
C ARG A 95 -13.05 0.67 13.16
N ARG A 96 -11.82 0.17 13.19
CA ARG A 96 -10.64 0.88 12.68
C ARG A 96 -10.18 0.34 11.32
N TRP A 97 -9.87 1.24 10.40
CA TRP A 97 -9.55 0.94 9.00
C TRP A 97 -8.23 1.53 8.58
N TRP A 98 -7.37 0.71 7.97
CA TRP A 98 -6.18 1.21 7.31
C TRP A 98 -6.53 1.81 5.96
N ALA A 99 -6.68 3.14 5.91
CA ALA A 99 -7.02 3.85 4.68
C ALA A 99 -5.79 4.12 3.80
N TYR A 100 -5.93 3.93 2.48
CA TYR A 100 -4.91 4.24 1.48
C TYR A 100 -5.52 4.59 0.12
N GLN A 101 -4.75 5.30 -0.68
CA GLN A 101 -5.02 5.58 -2.09
C GLN A 101 -4.20 4.62 -2.96
N LYS A 102 -4.81 4.12 -4.04
CA LYS A 102 -4.12 3.34 -5.08
C LYS A 102 -3.78 4.27 -6.23
N CYS A 103 -2.50 4.36 -6.56
CA CYS A 103 -2.06 5.14 -7.70
C CYS A 103 -2.48 4.48 -9.02
N THR A 104 -3.15 5.23 -9.88
CA THR A 104 -3.62 4.82 -11.21
C THR A 104 -2.50 4.51 -12.19
N ILE A 105 -1.32 5.12 -12.01
CA ILE A 105 -0.15 4.92 -12.89
C ILE A 105 0.74 3.78 -12.38
N SER A 106 1.14 3.84 -11.11
CA SER A 106 2.15 2.95 -10.55
C SER A 106 1.57 1.77 -9.75
N ASN A 107 0.26 1.74 -9.53
CA ASN A 107 -0.42 0.85 -8.57
C ASN A 107 0.15 0.92 -7.15
N TYR A 108 0.97 1.92 -6.84
CA TYR A 108 1.54 2.10 -5.52
C TYR A 108 0.48 2.55 -4.51
N GLU A 109 0.47 1.90 -3.36
CA GLU A 109 -0.47 2.18 -2.28
C GLU A 109 0.11 3.23 -1.33
N THR A 110 -0.54 4.38 -1.23
CA THR A 110 -0.13 5.47 -0.34
C THR A 110 -1.10 5.58 0.83
N ALA A 111 -0.60 5.27 2.03
CA ALA A 111 -1.40 5.34 3.25
C ALA A 111 -1.86 6.77 3.60
N TRP A 112 -3.00 6.88 4.27
CA TRP A 112 -3.74 8.12 4.48
C TRP A 112 -2.91 9.29 5.02
N TRP A 113 -2.11 9.06 6.07
CA TRP A 113 -1.31 10.12 6.68
C TRP A 113 -0.19 10.62 5.77
N LYS A 114 0.25 9.80 4.80
CA LYS A 114 1.23 10.24 3.78
C LYS A 114 0.54 11.10 2.73
N VAL A 115 -0.67 10.71 2.30
CA VAL A 115 -1.47 11.51 1.37
C VAL A 115 -1.75 12.89 1.97
N GLU A 116 -2.26 12.98 3.20
CA GLU A 116 -2.56 14.26 3.86
C GLU A 116 -1.32 15.16 3.96
N LYS A 117 -0.16 14.60 4.35
CA LYS A 117 1.11 15.34 4.39
C LYS A 117 1.53 15.86 3.02
N ARG A 118 1.29 15.11 1.95
CA ARG A 118 1.70 15.47 0.60
C ARG A 118 0.76 16.48 -0.06
N ILE A 119 -0.54 16.42 0.23
CA ILE A 119 -1.51 17.46 -0.13
C ILE A 119 -1.07 18.82 0.45
N GLN A 120 -0.65 18.84 1.72
CA GLN A 120 -0.20 20.08 2.37
C GLN A 120 1.05 20.66 1.69
N LYS A 121 1.99 19.79 1.27
CA LYS A 121 3.20 20.23 0.57
C LYS A 121 2.92 20.88 -0.78
N LEU A 122 1.98 20.36 -1.57
CA LEU A 122 1.61 20.96 -2.85
C LEU A 122 1.04 22.38 -2.67
N ARG A 123 0.23 22.60 -1.63
CA ARG A 123 -0.32 23.94 -1.31
C ARG A 123 0.72 24.99 -0.93
N MET A 124 1.92 24.59 -0.52
CA MET A 124 2.99 25.53 -0.15
C MET A 124 3.81 25.99 -1.36
N VAL A 125 3.58 25.44 -2.56
CA VAL A 125 4.28 25.80 -3.80
C VAL A 125 3.51 26.85 -4.62
N GLU A 126 2.23 27.09 -4.31
CA GLU A 126 1.36 28.05 -5.01
C GLU A 126 1.38 29.47 -4.40
N VAL A 127 2.50 29.93 -3.83
CA VAL A 127 2.67 31.30 -3.30
C VAL A 127 3.70 32.08 -4.09
#